data_AF-A0A970HTC0-F1
#
_entry.id   AF-A0A970HTC0-F1
#
_cell.length_a   1.000
_cell.length_b   1.000
_cell.length_c   1.000
_cell.angle_alpha   90.00
_cell.angle_beta   90.00
_cell.angle_gamma   90.00
#
_symmetry.space_group_name_H-M   'P 1'
#
loop_
_entity.id
_entity.type
_entity.pdbx_description
1 polymer ?
#
loop_
_entity_poly.entity_id
_entity_poly.type
_entity_poly.pdbx_seq_one_letter_code
_entity_poly.pdbx_strand_id
1 'polypeptide(L)'
;KFFPASAFGGVETIKALSAPYVGIKFVPTGGVNLSNLREYLSCSAVLACGGSFMVKESLINNKDWSQISKLAREAVTIAKGLTSL
;
A
#
# COMPACT_ATOMS: atom_id res chain seq x y z
N LYS A 1 -1.64 8.59 -8.51
CA LYS A 1 -0.64 7.50 -8.35
C LYS A 1 0.69 8.12 -7.93
N PHE A 2 1.39 7.56 -6.94
CA PHE A 2 2.72 8.01 -6.50
C PHE A 2 3.70 6.83 -6.63
N PHE A 3 4.67 6.93 -7.55
CA PHE A 3 5.54 5.82 -7.91
C PHE A 3 6.91 6.30 -8.40
N PRO A 4 8.03 5.64 -8.02
CA PRO A 4 8.15 4.56 -7.03
C PRO A 4 8.18 5.08 -5.58
N ALA A 5 7.19 4.71 -4.78
CA ALA A 5 6.90 5.34 -3.49
C ALA A 5 8.08 5.30 -2.50
N SER A 6 8.66 4.12 -2.23
CA SER A 6 9.77 4.01 -1.28
C SER A 6 11.02 4.76 -1.72
N ALA A 7 11.31 4.80 -3.03
CA ALA A 7 12.48 5.51 -3.55
C ALA A 7 12.30 7.03 -3.56
N PHE A 8 11.06 7.51 -3.59
CA PHE A 8 10.73 8.94 -3.51
C PHE A 8 10.49 9.42 -2.08
N GLY A 9 10.94 8.70 -1.05
CA GLY A 9 10.83 9.12 0.35
C GLY A 9 9.53 8.70 1.05
N GLY A 10 8.71 7.85 0.42
CA GLY A 10 7.59 7.17 1.05
C GLY A 10 6.48 8.10 1.55
N VAL A 11 5.92 7.78 2.72
CA VAL A 11 4.75 8.49 3.26
C VAL A 11 5.08 9.95 3.62
N GLU A 12 6.32 10.24 4.02
CA GLU A 12 6.73 11.60 4.41
C GLU A 12 6.69 12.55 3.22
N THR A 13 7.13 12.09 2.05
CA THR A 13 6.98 12.87 0.81
C THR A 13 5.51 13.08 0.46
N ILE A 14 4.66 12.08 0.66
CA ILE A 14 3.21 12.22 0.43
C ILE A 14 2.62 13.27 1.36
N LYS A 15 2.98 13.27 2.65
CA LYS A 15 2.56 14.31 3.61
C LYS A 15 3.01 15.69 3.15
N ALA A 16 4.27 15.84 2.74
CA ALA A 16 4.81 17.11 2.25
C ALA A 16 4.06 17.61 1.00
N LEU A 17 3.79 16.73 0.03
CA LEU A 17 3.03 17.06 -1.17
C LEU A 17 1.55 17.35 -0.87
N SER A 18 0.96 16.73 0.15
CA SER A 18 -0.45 16.95 0.48
C SER A 18 -0.76 18.36 0.96
N ALA A 19 0.24 19.10 1.45
CA ALA A 19 0.07 20.48 1.91
C ALA A 19 -0.25 21.47 0.77
N PRO A 20 0.55 21.56 -0.32
CA PRO A 20 0.22 22.44 -1.45
C PRO A 20 -0.85 21.87 -2.39
N TYR A 21 -0.99 20.54 -2.50
CA TYR A 21 -1.94 19.89 -3.41
C TYR A 21 -3.23 19.46 -2.68
N VAL A 22 -3.93 20.44 -2.12
CA VAL A 22 -5.15 20.22 -1.33
C VAL A 22 -6.20 19.44 -2.13
N GLY A 23 -6.80 18.44 -1.49
CA GLY A 23 -7.86 17.61 -2.09
C GLY A 23 -7.35 16.45 -2.96
N ILE A 24 -6.08 16.45 -3.36
CA ILE A 24 -5.49 15.32 -4.09
C ILE A 24 -5.34 14.12 -3.16
N LYS A 25 -5.72 12.95 -3.67
CA LYS A 25 -5.43 11.66 -3.02
C LYS A 25 -4.37 10.87 -3.76
N PHE A 26 -3.50 10.23 -2.99
CA PHE A 26 -2.38 9.46 -3.50
C PHE A 26 -2.66 7.96 -3.44
N VAL A 27 -2.04 7.24 -4.37
CA VAL A 27 -1.96 5.78 -4.39
C VAL A 27 -0.48 5.41 -4.49
N PRO A 28 0.24 5.26 -3.36
CA PRO A 28 1.63 4.81 -3.34
C PRO A 28 1.77 3.43 -3.97
N THR A 29 2.78 3.28 -4.82
CA THR A 29 3.13 2.02 -5.47
C THR A 29 4.65 1.93 -5.62
N GLY A 30 5.21 0.73 -5.51
CA GLY A 30 6.67 0.51 -5.55
C GLY A 30 7.28 0.55 -4.15
N GLY A 31 7.68 -0.61 -3.65
CA GLY A 31 8.21 -0.81 -2.29
C GLY A 31 7.17 -0.99 -1.18
N VAL A 32 5.86 -0.92 -1.51
CA VAL A 32 4.77 -1.25 -0.58
C VAL A 32 4.74 -2.76 -0.30
N ASN A 33 4.61 -3.13 0.97
CA ASN A 33 4.47 -4.51 1.45
C ASN A 33 3.75 -4.54 2.82
N LEU A 34 3.53 -5.72 3.40
CA LEU A 34 2.78 -5.86 4.65
C LEU A 34 3.39 -5.09 5.84
N SER A 35 4.71 -4.90 5.90
CA SER A 35 5.35 -4.21 7.02
C SER A 35 5.12 -2.70 7.01
N ASN A 36 4.91 -2.09 5.85
CA ASN A 36 4.72 -0.64 5.69
C ASN A 36 3.33 -0.23 5.20
N LEU A 37 2.44 -1.20 4.91
CA LEU A 37 1.09 -0.93 4.42
C LEU A 37 0.28 -0.06 5.38
N ARG A 38 0.37 -0.34 6.69
CA ARG A 38 -0.33 0.45 7.72
C ARG A 38 0.12 1.92 7.72
N GLU A 39 1.42 2.16 7.59
CA GLU A 39 1.99 3.51 7.61
C GLU A 39 1.41 4.37 6.49
N TYR A 40 1.36 3.85 5.26
CA TYR A 40 0.75 4.58 4.13
C TYR A 40 -0.75 4.80 4.32
N LEU A 41 -1.50 3.75 4.69
CA LEU A 41 -2.96 3.83 4.81
C LEU A 41 -3.43 4.73 5.97
N SER A 42 -2.59 4.95 6.99
CA SER A 42 -2.87 5.91 8.07
C SER A 42 -2.73 7.38 7.63
N CYS A 43 -2.14 7.66 6.46
CA CYS A 43 -2.06 9.01 5.94
C CYS A 43 -3.38 9.41 5.28
N SER A 44 -4.04 10.47 5.77
CA SER A 44 -5.32 10.93 5.23
C SER A 44 -5.27 11.36 3.75
N ALA A 45 -4.08 11.67 3.22
CA ALA A 45 -3.86 11.97 1.82
C ALA A 45 -3.77 10.71 0.94
N VAL A 46 -3.69 9.50 1.52
CA VAL A 46 -3.64 8.22 0.79
C VAL A 46 -5.05 7.63 0.67
N LEU A 47 -5.45 7.26 -0.55
CA LEU A 47 -6.73 6.60 -0.81
C LEU A 47 -6.62 5.07 -0.77
N ALA A 48 -5.52 4.54 -1.32
CA ALA A 48 -5.26 3.11 -1.43
C ALA A 48 -3.75 2.88 -1.62
N CYS A 49 -3.28 1.64 -1.47
CA CYS A 49 -1.89 1.28 -1.78
C CYS A 49 -1.83 0.19 -2.85
N GLY A 50 -0.82 0.25 -3.71
CA GLY A 50 -0.55 -0.80 -4.70
C GLY A 50 0.76 -1.52 -4.40
N GLY A 51 0.76 -2.86 -4.45
CA GLY A 51 1.96 -3.66 -4.24
C GLY A 51 1.84 -5.08 -4.77
N SER A 52 2.91 -5.57 -5.41
CA SER A 52 2.97 -6.92 -5.98
C SER A 52 3.27 -8.01 -4.96
N PHE A 53 3.47 -7.67 -3.68
CA PHE A 53 3.88 -8.62 -2.64
C PHE A 53 2.91 -9.81 -2.47
N MET A 54 1.62 -9.60 -2.73
CA MET A 54 0.57 -10.62 -2.64
C MET A 54 0.37 -11.44 -3.92
N VAL A 55 0.95 -11.02 -5.05
CA VAL A 55 0.80 -11.64 -6.38
C VAL A 55 2.16 -11.72 -7.09
N LYS A 56 3.19 -12.15 -6.36
CA LYS A 56 4.52 -12.36 -6.92
C LYS A 56 4.46 -13.38 -8.05
N GLU A 57 5.24 -13.17 -9.09
CA GLU A 57 5.33 -14.08 -10.24
C GLU A 57 5.63 -15.52 -9.81
N SER A 58 6.51 -15.72 -8.83
CA SER A 58 6.80 -17.05 -8.28
C SER A 58 5.58 -17.76 -7.69
N LEU A 59 4.68 -17.03 -7.02
CA LEU A 59 3.45 -17.61 -6.47
C LEU A 59 2.48 -17.99 -7.59
N ILE A 60 2.40 -17.17 -8.64
CA ILE A 60 1.55 -17.44 -9.81
C ILE A 60 2.07 -18.64 -10.58
N ASN A 61 3.37 -18.68 -10.88
CA ASN A 61 4.02 -19.76 -11.62
C ASN A 61 3.92 -21.10 -10.88
N ASN A 62 3.99 -21.07 -9.55
CA ASN A 62 3.81 -22.24 -8.69
C ASN A 62 2.34 -22.58 -8.41
N LYS A 63 1.38 -21.80 -8.94
CA LYS A 63 -0.06 -21.92 -8.65
C LYS A 63 -0.39 -21.94 -7.16
N ASP A 64 0.38 -21.18 -6.36
CA ASP A 64 0.21 -21.08 -4.91
C ASP A 64 -0.91 -20.10 -4.53
N TRP A 65 -2.13 -20.48 -4.88
CA TRP A 65 -3.33 -19.69 -4.61
C TRP A 65 -3.63 -19.55 -3.12
N SER A 66 -3.18 -20.52 -2.32
CA SER A 66 -3.32 -20.48 -0.87
C SER A 66 -2.51 -19.34 -0.28
N GLN A 67 -1.24 -19.21 -0.67
CA GLN A 67 -0.38 -18.13 -0.20
C GLN A 67 -0.83 -16.76 -0.73
N ILE A 68 -1.26 -16.67 -2.00
CA ILE A 68 -1.85 -15.43 -2.54
C ILE A 68 -3.07 -15.01 -1.71
N SER A 69 -3.97 -15.96 -1.43
CA SER A 69 -5.16 -15.69 -0.62
C SER A 69 -4.83 -15.29 0.82
N LYS A 70 -3.80 -15.89 1.43
CA LYS A 70 -3.31 -15.52 2.76
C LYS A 70 -2.79 -14.08 2.77
N LEU A 71 -1.90 -13.73 1.84
CA LEU A 71 -1.32 -12.38 1.75
C LEU A 71 -2.38 -11.31 1.45
N ALA A 72 -3.35 -11.63 0.60
CA ALA A 72 -4.50 -10.76 0.33
C ALA A 72 -5.33 -10.52 1.60
N ARG A 73 -5.63 -11.59 2.38
CA ARG A 73 -6.35 -11.48 3.65
C ARG A 73 -5.58 -10.65 4.67
N GLU A 74 -4.27 -10.85 4.81
CA GLU A 74 -3.42 -10.06 5.71
C GLU A 74 -3.45 -8.57 5.35
N ALA A 75 -3.32 -8.23 4.05
CA ALA A 75 -3.42 -6.85 3.58
C ALA A 75 -4.80 -6.22 3.88
N VAL A 76 -5.89 -6.96 3.66
CA VAL A 76 -7.25 -6.51 3.98
C VAL A 76 -7.44 -6.31 5.48
N THR A 77 -6.92 -7.21 6.31
CA THR A 77 -6.97 -7.08 7.78
C THR A 77 -6.26 -5.82 8.25
N ILE A 78 -5.08 -5.52 7.69
CA ILE A 78 -4.36 -4.27 7.99
C ILE A 78 -5.21 -3.05 7.60
N ALA A 79 -5.78 -3.05 6.39
CA ALA A 79 -6.59 -1.95 5.90
C ALA A 79 -7.87 -1.72 6.73
N LYS A 80 -8.59 -2.80 7.07
CA LYS A 80 -9.81 -2.74 7.89
C LYS A 80 -9.55 -2.36 9.35
N GLY A 81 -8.37 -2.72 9.88
CA GLY A 81 -7.98 -2.32 11.24
C GLY A 81 -7.84 -0.81 11.42
N LEU A 82 -7.90 -0.02 10.34
CA LEU A 82 -7.89 1.44 10.35
C LEU A 82 -9.29 2.07 10.28
N THR A 83 -10.31 1.31 9.90
CA THR A 83 -11.71 1.78 9.76
C THR A 83 -12.56 1.60 11.03
N SER A 84 -11.93 1.40 12.19
CA SER A 84 -12.63 1.25 13.48
C SER A 84 -12.76 2.60 14.19
N LEU A 85 -13.57 3.52 13.64
CA LEU A 85 -14.12 4.71 14.30
C LEU A 85 -15.49 5.02 13.69
#